data_AF-A0AAD6QS98-F1
#
_entry.id   AF-A0AAD6QS98-F1
#
_cell.length_a   1.000
_cell.length_b   1.000
_cell.length_c   1.000
_cell.angle_alpha   90.00
_cell.angle_beta   90.00
_cell.angle_gamma   90.00
#
_symmetry.space_group_name_H-M   'P 1'
#
loop_
_entity.id
_entity.type
_entity.pdbx_description
1 polymer ?
#
loop_
_entity_poly.entity_id
_entity_poly.type
_entity_poly.pdbx_seq_one_letter_code
_entity_poly.pdbx_strand_id
1 'polypeptide(L)' 'MAIPLQVLQHAKPLKQLPLVGPLFTPPVNVIAVVKVAVRAATDPVFPPGIVDVYGILRYSQQQRAT' A
#
# COMPACT_ATOMS: atom_id res chain seq x y z
N MET A 1 18.09 -22.08 5.25
CA MET A 1 18.52 -21.92 3.84
C MET A 1 19.40 -20.68 3.78
N ALA A 2 20.73 -20.85 3.78
CA ALA A 2 21.66 -19.73 3.78
C ALA A 2 21.91 -19.30 2.33
N ILE A 3 21.65 -18.03 2.01
CA ILE A 3 21.92 -17.50 0.68
C ILE A 3 23.43 -17.23 0.63
N PRO A 4 24.19 -17.88 -0.28
CA PRO A 4 25.64 -17.83 -0.24
C PRO A 4 26.14 -16.40 -0.48
N LEU A 5 27.08 -15.95 0.36
CA LEU A 5 27.66 -14.60 0.30
C LEU A 5 28.25 -14.27 -1.08
N GLN A 6 28.67 -15.28 -1.85
CA GLN A 6 29.18 -15.12 -3.22
C GLN A 6 28.14 -14.52 -4.19
N VAL A 7 26.84 -14.76 -3.97
CA VAL A 7 25.77 -14.18 -4.80
C VAL A 7 25.58 -12.69 -4.53
N LEU A 8 25.78 -12.25 -3.28
CA LEU A 8 25.73 -10.83 -2.90
C LEU A 8 26.94 -10.04 -3.39
N GLN A 9 28.09 -10.69 -3.63
CA GLN A 9 29.30 -10.05 -4.17
C GLN A 9 29.14 -9.58 -5.62
N HIS A 10 28.23 -10.20 -6.38
CA HIS A 10 27.89 -9.84 -7.75
C HIS A 10 26.64 -8.96 -7.85
N ALA A 11 25.91 -8.78 -6.75
CA ALA A 11 24.72 -7.94 -6.73
C ALA A 11 25.15 -6.47 -6.83
N LYS A 12 24.71 -5.80 -7.90
CA LYS A 12 24.93 -4.36 -8.08
C LYS A 12 24.36 -3.63 -6.85
N PRO A 13 25.14 -2.77 -6.14
CA PRO A 13 24.62 -2.04 -5.01
C PRO A 13 23.38 -1.27 -5.44
N LEU A 14 22.24 -1.65 -4.90
CA LEU A 14 20.95 -1.01 -5.14
C LEU A 14 20.88 0.32 -4.37
N LYS A 15 21.91 1.17 -4.50
CA LYS A 15 21.99 2.49 -3.84
C LYS A 15 20.87 3.44 -4.27
N GLN A 16 20.19 3.13 -5.35
CA GLN A 16 19.22 4.01 -6.01
C GLN A 16 17.88 3.34 -6.30
N LEU A 17 17.65 2.10 -5.83
CA LEU A 17 16.28 1.60 -5.79
C LEU A 17 15.54 2.47 -4.77
N PRO A 18 14.40 3.07 -5.15
CA PRO A 18 13.62 3.84 -4.21
C PRO A 18 13.22 2.92 -3.05
N LEU A 19 13.74 3.20 -1.85
CA LEU A 19 13.43 2.48 -0.62
C LEU A 19 11.92 2.50 -0.34
N VAL A 20 11.25 3.55 -0.80
CA VAL A 20 9.79 3.72 -0.84
C VAL A 20 9.41 4.23 -2.23
N GLY A 21 8.45 3.57 -2.87
CA GLY A 21 8.05 3.88 -4.25
C GLY A 21 7.16 2.79 -4.84
N PRO A 22 6.83 2.84 -6.15
CA PRO A 22 5.86 1.94 -6.78
C PRO A 22 6.13 0.44 -6.61
N LEU A 23 7.39 0.07 -6.33
CA LEU A 23 7.78 -1.30 -6.03
C LEU A 23 7.19 -1.81 -4.69
N PHE A 24 7.02 -0.93 -3.71
CA PHE A 24 6.54 -1.25 -2.35
C PHE A 24 5.23 -0.55 -1.99
N THR A 25 4.76 0.41 -2.78
CA THR A 25 3.46 1.09 -2.59
C THR A 25 2.64 0.93 -3.86
N PRO A 26 1.53 0.16 -3.83
CA PRO A 26 0.73 -0.05 -5.03
C PRO A 26 0.10 1.26 -5.49
N PRO A 27 -0.08 1.46 -6.81
CA PRO A 27 -0.82 2.61 -7.30
C PRO A 27 -2.28 2.53 -6.84
N VAL A 28 -2.86 3.68 -6.47
CA VAL A 28 -4.27 3.78 -6.06
C VAL A 28 -5.03 4.73 -6.97
N ASN A 29 -6.29 4.38 -7.26
CA ASN A 29 -7.18 5.21 -8.05
C ASN A 29 -7.77 6.33 -7.17
N VAL A 30 -7.78 7.57 -7.66
CA VAL A 30 -8.34 8.73 -6.95
C VAL A 30 -9.80 8.55 -6.51
N ILE A 31 -10.61 7.83 -7.29
CA ILE A 31 -12.00 7.50 -6.94
C ILE A 31 -12.05 6.59 -5.71
N ALA A 32 -11.10 5.65 -5.57
CA ALA A 32 -11.01 4.80 -4.37
C ALA A 32 -10.67 5.63 -3.13
N VAL A 33 -9.77 6.62 -3.26
CA VAL A 33 -9.44 7.55 -2.18
C VAL A 33 -10.68 8.33 -1.74
N VAL A 34 -11.43 8.90 -2.68
CA VAL A 34 -12.66 9.66 -2.38
C VAL A 34 -13.69 8.78 -1.67
N LYS A 35 -13.92 7.56 -2.16
CA LYS A 35 -14.86 6.61 -1.53
C LYS A 35 -14.49 6.33 -0.07
N VAL A 36 -13.20 6.11 0.21
CA VAL A 36 -12.71 5.82 1.55
C VAL A 36 -12.73 7.06 2.44
N ALA A 37 -12.39 8.23 1.91
CA ALA A 37 -12.42 9.49 2.64
C ALA A 37 -13.84 9.89 3.07
N VAL A 38 -14.81 9.78 2.16
CA VAL A 38 -16.23 10.02 2.47
C VAL A 38 -16.67 9.06 3.56
N ARG A 39 -16.38 7.76 3.37
CA ARG A 39 -16.74 6.73 4.35
C ARG A 39 -16.11 6.99 5.72
N ALA A 40 -14.85 7.39 5.77
CA ALA A 40 -14.16 7.72 7.02
C ALA A 40 -14.78 8.93 7.73
N ALA A 41 -15.35 9.87 6.98
CA ALA A 41 -16.02 11.04 7.53
C ALA A 41 -17.46 10.77 7.98
N THR A 42 -18.15 9.81 7.35
CA THR A 42 -19.60 9.59 7.56
C THR A 42 -19.95 8.33 8.33
N ASP A 43 -19.17 7.25 8.20
CA ASP A 43 -19.51 5.97 8.81
C ASP A 43 -18.98 5.93 10.26
N PRO A 44 -19.86 5.86 11.27
CA PRO A 44 -19.44 5.89 12.68
C PRO A 44 -18.64 4.65 13.11
N VAL A 45 -18.68 3.58 12.30
CA VAL A 45 -17.92 2.34 12.51
C VAL A 45 -16.62 2.28 11.71
N PHE A 46 -16.30 3.33 10.95
CA PHE A 46 -15.05 3.37 10.21
C PHE A 46 -13.87 3.44 11.19
N PRO A 47 -12.82 2.62 11.02
CA PRO A 47 -11.71 2.59 11.98
C PRO A 47 -11.02 3.96 12.09
N PRO A 48 -10.86 4.49 13.32
CA PRO A 48 -10.19 5.77 13.52
C PRO A 48 -8.67 5.63 13.26
N GLY A 49 -8.04 6.75 12.89
CA GLY A 49 -6.60 6.83 12.69
C GLY A 49 -6.20 7.07 11.24
N ILE A 50 -4.98 6.63 10.88
CA ILE A 50 -4.39 6.84 9.56
C ILE A 50 -4.80 5.69 8.63
N VAL A 51 -5.28 6.03 7.44
CA VAL A 51 -5.55 5.08 6.37
C VAL A 51 -4.39 5.13 5.38
N ASP A 52 -3.62 4.04 5.30
CA ASP A 52 -2.56 3.91 4.30
C ASP A 52 -3.11 3.41 2.93
N VAL A 53 -2.22 3.32 1.95
CA VAL A 53 -2.53 2.89 0.57
C VAL A 53 -3.17 1.49 0.54
N TYR A 54 -2.74 0.57 1.39
CA TYR A 54 -3.34 -0.77 1.48
C TYR A 54 -4.70 -0.75 2.19
N GLY A 55 -4.87 0.13 3.17
CA GLY A 55 -6.16 0.43 3.80
C GLY A 55 -7.16 0.97 2.77
N ILE A 56 -6.75 1.89 1.90
CA ILE A 56 -7.58 2.40 0.81
C ILE A 56 -8.02 1.27 -0.11
N LEU A 57 -7.11 0.36 -0.49
CA LEU A 57 -7.45 -0.80 -1.31
C LEU A 57 -8.44 -1.74 -0.62
N ARG A 58 -8.29 -2.00 0.69
CA ARG A 58 -9.24 -2.82 1.45
C ARG A 58 -10.62 -2.18 1.55
N TYR A 59 -10.70 -0.94 2.01
CA TYR A 59 -11.98 -0.27 2.28
C TYR A 59 -12.73 0.13 1.01
N SER A 60 -12.03 0.31 -0.12
CA SER A 60 -12.66 0.58 -1.42
C SER A 60 -13.34 -0.65 -2.04
N GLN A 61 -12.84 -1.87 -1.77
CA GLN A 61 -13.44 -3.12 -2.27
C GLN A 61 -14.65 -3.57 -1.46
N GLN A 62 -14.69 -3.28 -0.16
CA GLN A 62 -15.83 -3.60 0.71
C GLN A 62 -17.13 -2.87 0.32
N GLN A 63 -17.07 -1.86 -0.56
CA GLN A 63 -18.27 -1.23 -1.13
C GLN A 63 -19.00 -2.09 -2.18
N ARG A 64 -18.46 -3.23 -2.62
CA ARG A 64 -19.11 -4.12 -3.62
C ARG A 64 -20.03 -5.20 -3.03
N ALA A 65 -20.48 -5.04 -1.78
CA ALA A 65 -21.47 -5.92 -1.17
C ALA A 65 -22.84 -5.23 -1.10
N THR A 66 -23.40 -4.82 -2.24
CA THR A 66 -24.86 -4.60 -2.42
C THR A 66 -25.19 -4.55 -3.91
#